data_AF-A0A232FBZ9-F1
#
_entry.id   AF-A0A232FBZ9-F1
#
_cell.length_a   1.000
_cell.length_b   1.000
_cell.length_c   1.000
_cell.angle_alpha   90.00
_cell.angle_beta   90.00
_cell.angle_gamma   90.00
#
_symmetry.space_group_name_H-M   'P 1'
#
loop_
_entity.id
_entity.type
_entity.pdbx_description
1 polymer ?
#
loop_
_entity_poly.entity_id
_entity_poly.type
_entity_poly.pdbx_seq_one_letter_code
_entity_poly.pdbx_strand_id
1 'polypeptide(L)'
;MKYFVAFCIVVLAVVFASSEDEFRAEYCKDVPRGECIGYKCSKDGSKISAVACAESRCKGETVGFKENENVPYPQCCPEPICK
;
A
#
# COMPACT_ATOMS: atom_id res chain seq x y z
N MET A 1 -12.60 -44.29 -5.18
CA MET A 1 -11.31 -43.56 -5.09
C MET A 1 -11.21 -42.39 -6.08
N LYS A 2 -11.63 -42.51 -7.35
CA LYS A 2 -11.57 -41.41 -8.35
C LYS A 2 -12.28 -40.11 -7.93
N TYR A 3 -13.45 -40.21 -7.28
CA TYR A 3 -14.22 -39.03 -6.82
C TYR A 3 -13.56 -38.29 -5.65
N PHE A 4 -12.79 -38.98 -4.81
CA PHE A 4 -12.11 -38.39 -3.66
C PHE A 4 -10.95 -37.49 -4.11
N VAL A 5 -10.20 -37.93 -5.12
CA VAL A 5 -9.12 -37.14 -5.73
C VAL A 5 -9.69 -35.89 -6.41
N ALA A 6 -10.78 -36.03 -7.15
CA ALA A 6 -11.45 -34.89 -7.79
C ALA A 6 -11.95 -33.86 -6.76
N PHE A 7 -12.54 -34.33 -5.65
CA PHE A 7 -12.99 -33.45 -4.57
C PHE A 7 -11.82 -32.71 -3.91
N CYS A 8 -10.72 -33.40 -3.62
CA CYS A 8 -9.51 -32.75 -3.08
C CYS A 8 -8.95 -31.68 -4.01
N ILE A 9 -8.93 -31.91 -5.32
CA ILE A 9 -8.44 -30.94 -6.31
C ILE A 9 -9.34 -29.69 -6.34
N VAL A 10 -10.67 -29.86 -6.30
CA VAL A 10 -11.62 -28.73 -6.28
C VAL A 10 -11.50 -27.92 -4.99
N VAL A 11 -11.38 -28.58 -3.83
CA VAL A 11 -11.20 -27.90 -2.54
C VAL A 11 -9.89 -27.12 -2.51
N LEU A 12 -8.79 -27.72 -2.97
CA LEU A 12 -7.50 -27.02 -3.06
C LEU A 12 -7.59 -25.81 -4.00
N ALA A 13 -8.21 -25.96 -5.18
CA ALA A 13 -8.36 -24.86 -6.14
C ALA A 13 -9.16 -23.67 -5.56
N VAL A 14 -10.23 -23.93 -4.80
CA VAL A 14 -11.02 -22.88 -4.13
C VAL A 14 -10.20 -22.17 -3.04
N VAL A 15 -9.39 -22.92 -2.28
CA VAL A 15 -8.50 -22.34 -1.25
C VAL A 15 -7.42 -21.45 -1.88
N PHE A 16 -6.81 -21.89 -2.98
CA PHE A 16 -5.78 -21.11 -3.67
C PHE A 16 -6.33 -19.89 -4.43
N ALA A 17 -7.57 -19.95 -4.93
CA ALA A 17 -8.19 -18.80 -5.58
C ALA A 17 -8.54 -17.65 -4.62
N SER A 18 -8.61 -17.92 -3.31
CA SER A 18 -9.01 -16.93 -2.30
C SER A 18 -7.86 -16.03 -1.82
N SER A 19 -6.63 -16.19 -2.31
CA SER A 19 -5.46 -15.52 -1.72
C SER A 19 -5.08 -14.18 -2.33
N GLU A 20 -5.91 -13.58 -3.18
CA GLU A 20 -5.68 -12.19 -3.61
C GLU A 20 -6.13 -11.24 -2.49
N ASP A 21 -5.18 -10.88 -1.62
CA ASP A 21 -5.43 -9.89 -0.58
C ASP A 21 -5.76 -8.54 -1.23
N GLU A 22 -7.01 -8.11 -1.11
CA GLU A 22 -7.44 -6.80 -1.56
C GLU A 22 -7.04 -5.72 -0.54
N PHE A 23 -6.20 -4.77 -0.97
CA PHE A 23 -5.74 -3.66 -0.14
C PHE A 23 -6.43 -2.35 -0.50
N ARG A 24 -7.10 -1.72 0.47
CA ARG A 24 -7.73 -0.39 0.31
C ARG A 24 -7.45 0.51 1.53
N ALA A 25 -7.41 1.82 1.31
CA ALA A 25 -7.24 2.80 2.38
C ALA A 25 -8.45 2.83 3.33
N GLU A 26 -9.66 2.62 2.79
CA GLU A 26 -10.92 2.59 3.56
C GLU A 26 -10.98 1.46 4.60
N TYR A 27 -10.19 0.40 4.42
CA TYR A 27 -10.14 -0.73 5.36
C TYR A 27 -9.31 -0.42 6.61
N CYS A 28 -8.55 0.68 6.61
CA CYS A 28 -7.72 1.07 7.75
C CYS A 28 -8.57 1.77 8.82
N LYS A 29 -8.71 1.14 10.00
CA LYS A 29 -9.45 1.69 11.14
C LYS A 29 -8.61 2.64 11.98
N ASP A 30 -7.34 2.29 12.20
CA ASP A 30 -6.41 3.04 13.04
C ASP A 30 -5.07 3.13 12.32
N VAL A 31 -4.75 4.32 11.79
CA VAL A 31 -3.48 4.59 11.11
C VAL A 31 -2.73 5.67 11.86
N PRO A 32 -1.40 5.52 12.05
CA PRO A 32 -0.59 6.55 12.69
C PRO A 32 -0.78 7.88 11.97
N ARG A 33 -1.22 8.91 12.70
CA ARG A 33 -1.27 10.29 12.21
C ARG A 33 0.04 10.96 12.57
N GLY A 34 0.70 11.57 11.58
CA GLY A 34 1.91 12.37 11.83
C GLY A 34 3.02 12.21 10.79
N GLU A 35 2.99 11.16 9.97
CA GLU A 35 3.98 10.96 8.90
C GLU A 35 3.31 11.01 7.52
N CYS A 36 4.02 11.54 6.52
CA CYS A 36 3.57 11.56 5.14
C CYS A 36 3.70 10.17 4.50
N ILE A 37 2.81 9.26 4.90
CA ILE A 37 2.80 7.86 4.47
C ILE A 37 1.40 7.49 3.96
N GLY A 38 1.36 6.81 2.82
CA GLY A 38 0.14 6.20 2.30
C GLY A 38 -0.07 4.80 2.88
N TYR A 39 -1.22 4.54 3.48
CA TYR A 39 -1.56 3.23 4.03
C TYR A 39 -2.72 2.58 3.26
N LYS A 40 -2.63 1.27 3.08
CA LYS A 40 -3.73 0.41 2.63
C LYS A 40 -3.78 -0.83 3.50
N CYS A 41 -4.97 -1.22 3.92
CA CYS A 41 -5.15 -2.36 4.81
C CYS A 41 -5.88 -3.48 4.06
N SER A 42 -5.69 -4.73 4.46
CA SER A 42 -6.51 -5.84 3.96
C SER A 42 -7.91 -5.74 4.55
N LYS A 43 -8.91 -6.31 3.86
CA LYS A 43 -10.31 -6.25 4.27
C LYS A 43 -10.58 -6.86 5.64
N ASP A 44 -9.84 -7.91 6.00
CA ASP A 44 -9.88 -8.59 7.29
C ASP A 44 -9.03 -7.88 8.37
N GLY A 45 -8.27 -6.84 8.00
CA GLY A 45 -7.45 -6.05 8.90
C GLY A 45 -6.19 -6.74 9.41
N SER A 46 -5.84 -7.93 8.89
CA SER A 46 -4.66 -8.68 9.31
C SER A 46 -3.36 -8.17 8.71
N LYS A 47 -3.42 -7.42 7.59
CA LYS A 47 -2.26 -6.93 6.85
C LYS A 47 -2.38 -5.44 6.58
N ILE A 48 -1.22 -4.77 6.61
CA ILE A 48 -1.06 -3.36 6.27
C ILE A 48 0.04 -3.26 5.21
N SER A 49 -0.24 -2.49 4.17
CA SER A 49 0.72 -2.03 3.17
C SER A 49 0.93 -0.54 3.38
N ALA A 50 2.19 -0.13 3.57
CA ALA A 50 2.59 1.25 3.74
C ALA A 50 3.48 1.67 2.58
N VAL A 51 3.28 2.89 2.07
CA VAL A 51 4.04 3.48 0.97
C VAL A 51 4.57 4.83 1.43
N ALA A 52 5.90 4.94 1.48
CA ALA A 52 6.59 6.19 1.78
C ALA A 52 6.64 7.11 0.54
N CYS A 53 7.03 8.36 0.74
CA CYS A 53 7.33 9.27 -0.36
C CYS A 53 8.50 8.75 -1.20
N ALA A 54 8.37 8.90 -2.52
CA ALA A 54 9.45 8.56 -3.44
C ALA A 54 10.60 9.56 -3.29
N GLU A 55 11.84 9.08 -3.36
CA GLU A 55 12.99 9.96 -3.51
C GLU A 55 12.92 10.66 -4.87
N SER A 56 12.77 11.98 -4.84
CA SER A 56 12.76 12.82 -6.02
C SER A 56 14.03 13.65 -6.05
N ARG A 57 14.70 13.69 -7.21
CA ARG A 57 15.94 14.46 -7.41
C ARG A 57 15.84 15.30 -8.67
N CYS A 58 16.43 16.48 -8.63
CA CYS A 58 16.59 17.31 -9.81
C CYS A 58 17.60 16.67 -10.78
N LYS A 59 17.43 16.93 -12.07
CA LYS A 59 18.46 16.60 -13.07
C LYS A 59 19.77 17.37 -12.83
N GLY A 60 19.68 18.55 -12.21
CA GLY A 60 20.79 19.42 -11.84
C GLY A 60 20.86 19.65 -10.32
N GLU A 61 21.19 20.88 -9.93
CA GLU A 61 21.32 21.27 -8.53
C GLU A 61 19.96 21.33 -7.83
N THR A 62 19.84 20.68 -6.67
CA THR A 62 18.68 20.83 -5.77
C THR A 62 18.97 21.98 -4.83
N VAL A 63 18.16 23.03 -4.89
CA VAL A 63 18.33 24.24 -4.04
C VAL A 63 17.53 24.19 -2.75
N GLY A 64 16.63 23.21 -2.62
CA GLY A 64 15.83 22.98 -1.42
C GLY A 64 14.73 21.96 -1.68
N PHE A 65 13.86 21.81 -0.70
CA PHE A 65 12.65 20.99 -0.79
C PHE A 65 11.46 21.82 -0.32
N LYS A 66 10.30 21.58 -0.95
CA LYS A 66 9.01 22.08 -0.46
C LYS A 66 8.20 20.89 0.02
N GLU A 67 7.60 21.01 1.20
CA GLU A 67 6.69 20.01 1.78
C GLU A 67 5.54 20.69 2.49
N ASN A 68 4.43 19.98 2.68
CA ASN A 68 3.27 20.49 3.40
C ASN A 68 2.64 19.36 4.23
N GLU A 69 2.95 19.33 5.52
CA GLU A 69 2.45 18.32 6.45
C GLU A 69 0.93 18.43 6.71
N ASN A 70 0.28 19.53 6.29
CA ASN A 70 -1.15 19.75 6.52
C ASN A 70 -2.05 19.11 5.45
N VAL A 71 -1.47 18.56 4.38
CA VAL A 71 -2.22 17.86 3.33
C VAL A 71 -1.97 16.35 3.41
N PRO A 72 -2.89 15.50 2.93
CA PRO A 72 -2.71 14.05 2.97
C PRO A 72 -1.61 13.57 2.01
N TYR A 73 -1.15 12.33 2.20
CA TYR A 73 -0.33 11.63 1.20
C TYR A 73 -1.14 11.44 -0.10
N PRO A 74 -0.53 11.57 -1.29
CA PRO A 74 0.89 11.87 -1.56
C PRO A 74 1.24 13.37 -1.59
N GLN A 75 0.28 14.27 -1.36
CA GLN A 75 0.49 15.72 -1.51
C GLN A 75 1.40 16.32 -0.43
N CYS A 76 1.56 15.65 0.71
CA CYS A 76 2.52 16.07 1.74
C CYS A 76 3.97 15.73 1.40
N CYS A 77 4.23 14.97 0.33
CA CYS A 77 5.58 14.50 0.04
C CYS A 77 6.53 15.65 -0.33
N PRO A 78 7.80 15.57 0.10
CA PRO A 78 8.79 16.58 -0.22
C PRO A 78 9.12 16.57 -1.71
N GLU A 79 8.92 17.71 -2.38
CA GLU A 79 9.30 17.91 -3.77
C GLU A 79 10.58 18.76 -3.85
N PRO A 80 11.61 18.33 -4.60
CA PRO A 80 12.82 19.10 -4.74
C PRO A 80 12.57 20.37 -5.57
N ILE A 81 13.17 21.47 -5.15
CA ILE A 81 13.22 22.71 -5.90
C ILE A 81 14.48 22.68 -6.76
N CYS A 82 14.30 22.70 -8.08
CA CYS A 82 15.39 22.60 -9.05
C CYS A 82 15.80 23.98 -9.55
N LYS A 83 17.11 24.15 -9.75
CA LYS A 83 17.72 25.32 -10.38
C LYS A 83 17.94 25.12 -11.87
#